data_AF-A0A1B0GNW2-F1
#
_entry.id   AF-A0A1B0GNW2-F1
#
_cell.length_a   1.000
_cell.length_b   1.000
_cell.length_c   1.000
_cell.angle_alpha   90.00
_cell.angle_beta   90.00
_cell.angle_gamma   90.00
#
_symmetry.space_group_name_H-M   'P 1'
#
loop_
_entity.id
_entity.type
_entity.pdbx_description
1 polymer ?
#
loop_
_entity_poly.entity_id
_entity_poly.type
_entity_poly.pdbx_seq_one_letter_code
_entity_poly.pdbx_strand_id
1 'polypeptide(L)' 'MEDDKPLQDYGISIVTAKAQAPAQLGLAIRTETGEFEALEITPYSSPPDLPDVMKNQEAANGQEQVA' A
#
# COMPACT_ATOMS: atom_id res chain seq x y z
N MET A 1 -3.22 -7.22 17.03
CA MET A 1 -4.50 -7.82 16.61
C MET A 1 -4.74 -9.00 17.53
N GLU A 2 -6.00 -9.21 17.90
CA GLU A 2 -6.45 -10.37 18.69
C GLU A 2 -6.80 -11.54 17.76
N ASP A 3 -6.38 -12.75 18.13
CA ASP A 3 -6.45 -13.96 17.28
C ASP A 3 -7.88 -14.42 16.98
N ASP A 4 -8.82 -14.11 17.88
CA ASP A 4 -10.22 -14.50 17.81
C ASP A 4 -11.10 -13.48 17.09
N LYS A 5 -10.55 -12.31 16.72
CA LYS A 5 -11.28 -11.26 16.00
C LYS A 5 -11.09 -11.37 14.48
N PRO A 6 -12.18 -11.28 13.69
CA PRO A 6 -12.07 -11.32 12.24
C PRO A 6 -11.42 -10.03 11.69
N LEU A 7 -10.77 -10.14 10.53
CA LEU A 7 -10.07 -9.03 9.86
C LEU A 7 -10.97 -7.80 9.59
N GLN A 8 -12.26 -8.03 9.34
CA GLN A 8 -13.25 -6.98 9.09
C GLN A 8 -13.43 -6.02 10.28
N ASP A 9 -13.26 -6.50 11.51
CA ASP A 9 -13.34 -5.66 12.73
C ASP A 9 -12.16 -4.67 12.81
N TYR A 10 -11.07 -4.95 12.10
CA TYR A 10 -9.92 -4.07 11.93
C TYR A 10 -9.98 -3.27 10.61
N GLY A 11 -11.12 -3.24 9.93
CA GLY A 11 -11.30 -2.48 8.68
C GLY A 11 -10.68 -3.13 7.44
N ILE A 12 -10.19 -4.37 7.53
CA ILE A 12 -9.68 -5.14 6.39
C ILE A 12 -10.83 -5.93 5.78
N SER A 13 -11.30 -5.48 4.62
CA SER A 13 -12.47 -6.00 3.92
C SER A 13 -12.18 -6.16 2.43
N ILE A 14 -13.11 -6.76 1.68
CA ILE A 14 -12.99 -6.87 0.21
C ILE A 14 -12.89 -5.49 -0.49
N VAL A 15 -13.41 -4.43 0.14
CA VAL A 15 -13.38 -3.07 -0.40
C VAL A 15 -12.02 -2.41 -0.13
N THR A 16 -11.40 -2.71 1.00
CA THR A 16 -10.14 -2.06 1.46
C THR A 16 -8.88 -2.88 1.16
N ALA A 17 -9.01 -4.18 0.89
CA ALA A 17 -7.90 -5.09 0.56
C ALA A 17 -8.12 -5.73 -0.83
N LYS A 18 -8.18 -4.90 -1.87
CA LYS A 18 -8.40 -5.37 -3.25
C LYS A 18 -7.16 -6.07 -3.80
N ALA A 19 -7.32 -6.96 -4.79
CA ALA A 19 -6.20 -7.69 -5.37
C ALA A 19 -5.10 -6.77 -5.96
N GLN A 20 -5.49 -5.67 -6.61
CA GLN A 20 -4.59 -4.67 -7.18
C GLN A 20 -4.08 -3.63 -6.16
N ALA A 21 -4.64 -3.62 -4.95
CA ALA A 21 -4.32 -2.67 -3.89
C ALA A 21 -4.53 -3.38 -2.53
N PRO A 22 -3.64 -4.34 -2.17
CA PRO A 22 -3.81 -5.15 -0.98
C PRO A 22 -3.61 -4.32 0.29
N ALA A 23 -4.23 -4.77 1.40
CA ALA A 23 -3.96 -4.21 2.71
C ALA A 23 -2.63 -4.71 3.25
N GLN A 24 -1.88 -3.84 3.92
CA GLN A 24 -0.60 -4.19 4.55
C GLN A 24 -0.81 -4.61 6.00
N LEU A 25 -0.27 -5.77 6.38
CA LEU A 25 -0.24 -6.25 7.76
C LEU A 25 1.20 -6.24 8.28
N GLY A 26 1.42 -5.59 9.42
CA GLY A 26 2.69 -5.65 10.13
C GLY A 26 2.81 -6.96 10.91
N LEU A 27 4.00 -7.59 10.85
CA LEU A 27 4.34 -8.80 11.59
C LEU A 27 5.59 -8.52 12.41
N ALA A 28 5.55 -8.85 13.70
CA ALA A 28 6.71 -8.83 14.59
C ALA A 28 6.89 -10.22 15.19
N ILE A 29 8.13 -10.70 15.23
CA ILE A 29 8.44 -12.04 15.71
C ILE A 29 8.74 -12.01 17.21
N ARG A 30 8.28 -13.06 17.91
CA ARG A 30 8.61 -13.29 19.31
C ARG A 30 10.03 -13.84 19.42
N THR A 31 10.86 -13.16 20.20
CA THR A 31 12.26 -13.53 20.44
C THR A 31 12.35 -14.72 21.40
N GLU A 32 13.57 -15.27 21.54
CA GLU A 32 13.84 -16.36 22.49
C GLU A 32 13.58 -15.98 23.95
N THR A 33 13.66 -14.69 24.29
CA THR A 33 13.35 -14.18 25.64
C THR A 33 11.84 -14.11 25.89
N GLY A 34 11.02 -14.36 24.86
CA GLY A 34 9.57 -14.35 24.94
C GLY A 34 8.91 -13.01 24.71
N GLU A 35 9.68 -11.96 24.43
CA GLU A 35 9.20 -10.62 24.07
C GLU A 35 9.04 -10.51 22.55
N PHE A 36 8.20 -9.59 22.06
CA PHE A 36 8.15 -9.28 20.64
C PHE A 36 9.21 -8.26 20.26
N GLU A 37 9.78 -8.41 19.07
CA GLU A 37 10.61 -7.36 18.49
C GLU A 37 9.78 -6.11 18.14
N ALA A 38 10.46 -4.98 17.98
CA ALA A 38 9.81 -3.78 17.48
C ALA A 38 9.31 -4.02 16.06
N LEU A 39 8.07 -3.62 15.76
CA LEU A 39 7.55 -3.70 14.41
C LEU A 39 8.36 -2.75 13.50
N GLU A 40 9.08 -3.33 12.55
CA GLU A 40 9.82 -2.60 11.52
C GLU A 40 9.30 -3.02 10.14
N ILE A 41 8.98 -2.03 9.30
CA ILE A 41 8.58 -2.26 7.92
C ILE A 41 9.48 -1.43 7.01
N THR A 42 10.42 -2.11 6.36
CA THR A 42 11.31 -1.46 5.39
C THR A 42 10.52 -0.97 4.19
N PRO A 43 10.61 0.33 3.83
CA PRO A 43 9.87 0.86 2.69
C PRO A 43 10.40 0.29 1.37
N TYR A 44 9.53 0.27 0.36
CA TYR A 44 9.96 0.00 -1.01
C TYR A 44 10.93 1.07 -1.51
N SER A 45 11.74 0.72 -2.51
CA SER A 45 12.58 1.70 -3.19
C SER A 45 11.72 2.76 -3.89
N SER A 46 12.25 3.97 -3.98
CA SER A 46 11.61 5.02 -4.79
C SER A 46 11.68 4.68 -6.28
N PRO A 47 10.64 5.01 -7.07
CA PRO A 47 10.72 4.88 -8.52
C PRO A 47 11.81 5.82 -9.08
N PRO A 48 12.36 5.52 -10.26
CA PRO A 48 13.28 6.44 -10.93
C PRO A 48 12.57 7.74 -11.32
N ASP A 49 13.36 8.78 -11.59
CA ASP A 49 12.83 10.03 -12.13
C ASP A 49 12.07 9.78 -13.44
N LEU A 50 10.89 10.42 -13.55
CA LEU A 50 10.08 10.30 -14.75
C LEU A 50 10.82 10.92 -15.95
N PRO A 51 10.98 10.21 -17.08
CA PRO A 51 11.59 10.76 -18.28
C PRO A 51 10.84 11.99 -18.80
N ASP A 52 11.56 12.96 -19.38
CA ASP A 52 10.94 14.21 -19.86
C ASP A 52 9.83 13.99 -20.91
N VAL A 53 9.94 12.93 -21.71
CA VAL A 53 8.92 12.53 -22.70
C VAL A 53 7.60 12.06 -22.05
N MET A 54 7.66 11.54 -20.83
CA MET A 54 6.48 11.06 -20.08
C MET A 54 5.83 12.15 -19.24
N LYS A 55 6.51 13.28 -19.02
CA LYS A 55 5.99 14.40 -18.19
C LYS A 55 4.82 15.16 -18.83
N ASN A 56 4.61 15.05 -20.15
CA ASN A 56 3.69 15.92 -20.90
C ASN A 56 2.58 15.18 -21.67
N GLN A 57 2.30 13.91 -21.36
CA GLN A 57 1.34 13.14 -22.16
C GLN A 57 -0.14 13.45 -21.83
N GLU A 58 -0.42 14.14 -20.72
CA GLU A 58 -1.76 14.61 -20.38
C GLU A 58 -2.26 15.76 -21.28
N ALA A 59 -1.37 16.49 -21.98
CA ALA A 59 -1.76 17.58 -22.87
C ALA A 59 -2.10 17.16 -24.31
N ALA A 60 -1.79 15.91 -24.71
CA ALA A 60 -1.89 15.46 -26.11
C ALA A 60 -3.10 14.56 -26.42
N ASN A 61 -3.74 13.96 -25.40
CA ASN A 61 -4.86 13.04 -25.59
C ASN A 61 -6.13 13.52 -24.88
N GLY A 62 -6.77 14.57 -25.42
CA GLY A 62 -8.07 15.03 -24.92
C GLY A 62 -8.33 16.52 -25.12
N GLN A 63 -8.23 17.02 -26.35
CA GLN A 63 -9.04 18.19 -26.70
C GLN A 63 -10.51 17.77 -26.70
N GLU A 64 -11.20 17.92 -25.56
CA GLU A 64 -12.62 18.22 -25.59
C GLU A 64 -12.77 19.68 -25.16
N GLN A 65 -12.85 20.55 -26.18
CA GLN A 65 -13.29 21.93 -26.01
C GLN A 65 -14.72 21.89 -25.47
N VAL A 66 -14.91 22.35 -24.24
CA VAL A 66 -16.23 22.78 -23.78
C VAL A 66 -16.35 24.26 -24.13
N ALA A 67 -17.17 24.56 -25.13
CA ALA A 67 -17.68 25.89 -25.42
C ALA A 67 -18.79 26.27 -24.44
#